data_AF-A0A0H4T0N4-F1
#
_entry.id   AF-A0A0H4T0N4-F1
#
_cell.length_a   1.000
_cell.length_b   1.000
_cell.length_c   1.000
_cell.angle_alpha   90.00
_cell.angle_beta   90.00
_cell.angle_gamma   90.00
#
_symmetry.space_group_name_H-M   'P 1'
#
loop_
_entity.id
_entity.type
_entity.pdbx_description
1 polymer ?
#
loop_
_entity_poly.entity_id
_entity_poly.type
_entity_poly.pdbx_seq_one_letter_code
_entity_poly.pdbx_strand_id
1 'polypeptide(L)'
;MLDEPTTGMHKADTAHLLEIINKLVDGGNTVIVIEHNMDVVRNADWVIDLGPEGGSRGGQVIFEGTPLELKKAKQSITSKYI
;
A
#
# COMPACT_ATOMS: atom_id res chain seq x y z
N MET A 1 -12.05 5.64 0.94
CA MET A 1 -10.70 6.13 0.61
C MET A 1 -10.06 6.62 1.91
N LEU A 2 -8.85 6.17 2.22
CA LEU A 2 -8.10 6.50 3.42
C LEU A 2 -6.73 7.08 3.03
N ASP A 3 -6.29 8.12 3.70
CA ASP A 3 -5.02 8.81 3.43
C ASP A 3 -4.09 8.67 4.64
N GLU A 4 -3.02 7.89 4.48
CA GLU A 4 -2.02 7.54 5.51
C GLU A 4 -2.63 7.17 6.87
N PRO A 5 -3.56 6.20 6.94
CA PRO A 5 -4.29 5.92 8.17
C PRO A 5 -3.43 5.32 9.28
N THR A 6 -2.20 4.85 9.01
CA THR A 6 -1.28 4.36 10.03
C THR A 6 -0.33 5.43 10.60
N THR A 7 -0.40 6.68 10.12
CA THR A 7 0.45 7.77 10.61
C THR A 7 0.25 8.00 12.11
N GLY A 8 1.33 7.88 12.88
CA GLY A 8 1.33 8.05 14.34
C GLY A 8 0.78 6.87 15.14
N MET A 9 0.41 5.76 14.49
CA MET A 9 -0.09 4.56 15.17
C MET A 9 1.02 3.66 15.69
N HIS A 10 0.78 2.98 16.80
CA HIS A 10 1.63 1.87 17.24
C HIS A 10 1.39 0.63 16.34
N LYS A 11 2.36 -0.29 16.26
CA LYS A 11 2.27 -1.49 15.41
C LYS A 11 1.04 -2.35 15.70
N ALA A 12 0.68 -2.48 16.98
CA ALA A 12 -0.49 -3.24 17.39
C ALA A 12 -1.80 -2.62 16.87
N ASP A 13 -1.88 -1.29 16.83
CA ASP A 13 -3.06 -0.58 16.36
C ASP A 13 -3.19 -0.67 14.83
N THR A 14 -2.05 -0.73 14.12
CA THR A 14 -2.04 -0.99 12.67
C THR A 14 -2.66 -2.34 12.33
N ALA A 15 -2.36 -3.39 13.10
CA ALA A 15 -2.96 -4.71 12.91
C ALA A 15 -4.48 -4.67 13.11
N HIS A 16 -4.96 -3.96 14.15
CA HIS A 16 -6.38 -3.80 14.38
C HIS A 16 -7.09 -3.00 13.28
N LEU A 17 -6.45 -1.94 12.76
CA LEU A 17 -6.95 -1.20 11.61
C LEU A 17 -7.09 -2.10 10.38
N LEU A 18 -6.09 -2.94 10.10
CA LEU A 18 -6.14 -3.90 8.99
C LEU A 18 -7.30 -4.89 9.13
N GLU A 19 -7.59 -5.39 10.33
CA GLU A 19 -8.76 -6.24 10.57
C GLU A 19 -10.08 -5.53 10.22
N ILE A 20 -10.20 -4.24 10.54
CA ILE A 20 -11.39 -3.45 10.22
C ILE A 20 -11.50 -3.25 8.70
N ILE A 21 -10.40 -2.91 8.03
CA ILE A 21 -10.36 -2.74 6.57
C ILE A 21 -10.76 -4.05 5.87
N ASN A 22 -10.21 -5.18 6.30
CA ASN A 22 -10.54 -6.48 5.72
C ASN A 22 -12.04 -6.82 5.89
N LYS A 23 -12.64 -6.54 7.05
CA LYS A 23 -14.10 -6.72 7.23
C LYS A 23 -14.93 -5.87 6.28
N LEU A 24 -14.48 -4.66 5.94
CA LEU A 24 -15.17 -3.83 4.96
C LEU A 24 -15.07 -4.44 3.56
N VAL A 25 -13.89 -4.96 3.19
CA VAL A 25 -13.67 -5.65 1.92
C VAL A 25 -14.50 -6.93 1.82
N ASP A 26 -14.52 -7.76 2.86
CA ASP A 26 -15.36 -8.97 2.96
C ASP A 26 -16.86 -8.66 2.84
N GLY A 27 -17.27 -7.46 3.27
CA GLY A 27 -18.62 -6.93 3.09
C GLY A 27 -18.96 -6.49 1.66
N GLY A 28 -18.04 -6.66 0.70
CA GLY A 28 -18.20 -6.27 -0.71
C GLY A 28 -17.80 -4.83 -1.02
N ASN A 29 -17.15 -4.12 -0.09
CA ASN A 29 -16.69 -2.75 -0.32
C ASN A 29 -15.30 -2.73 -0.97
N THR A 30 -15.05 -1.73 -1.82
CA THR A 30 -13.69 -1.44 -2.28
C THR A 30 -13.06 -0.39 -1.36
N VAL A 31 -11.88 -0.70 -0.82
CA VAL A 31 -11.11 0.23 0.01
C VAL A 31 -9.83 0.62 -0.73
N ILE A 32 -9.62 1.92 -0.88
CA ILE A 32 -8.40 2.50 -1.45
C ILE A 32 -7.66 3.20 -0.32
N VAL A 33 -6.37 2.87 -0.14
CA VAL A 33 -5.51 3.38 0.92
C VAL A 33 -4.23 3.95 0.30
N ILE A 34 -3.86 5.16 0.69
CA ILE A 34 -2.53 5.73 0.44
C ILE A 34 -1.68 5.42 1.65
N GLU A 35 -0.56 4.71 1.47
CA GLU A 35 0.28 4.27 2.58
C GLU A 35 1.75 4.18 2.20
N HIS A 36 2.59 4.38 3.20
CA HIS A 36 4.03 4.09 3.15
C HIS A 36 4.43 2.96 4.12
N ASN A 37 3.50 2.47 4.95
CA ASN A 37 3.72 1.35 5.86
C ASN A 37 3.69 0.01 5.11
N MET A 38 4.83 -0.68 5.07
CA MET A 38 4.97 -1.95 4.34
C MET A 38 4.12 -3.09 4.91
N ASP A 39 3.72 -3.04 6.18
CA ASP A 39 2.81 -4.06 6.74
C ASP A 39 1.42 -3.93 6.11
N VAL A 40 0.97 -2.72 5.78
CA VAL A 40 -0.28 -2.51 5.03
C VAL A 40 -0.11 -2.95 3.58
N VAL A 41 0.96 -2.51 2.91
CA VAL A 41 1.19 -2.85 1.48
C VAL A 41 1.28 -4.37 1.26
N ARG A 42 1.87 -5.13 2.19
CA ARG A 42 1.93 -6.60 2.12
C ARG A 42 0.58 -7.29 2.23
N ASN A 43 -0.37 -6.69 2.94
CA ASN A 43 -1.71 -7.24 3.15
C ASN A 43 -2.72 -6.81 2.08
N ALA A 44 -2.35 -5.92 1.16
CA ALA A 44 -3.23 -5.47 0.09
C ALA A 44 -3.41 -6.55 -0.99
N ASP A 45 -4.60 -6.60 -1.60
CA ASP A 45 -4.84 -7.46 -2.77
C ASP A 45 -4.18 -6.91 -4.04
N TRP A 46 -4.05 -5.58 -4.12
CA TRP A 46 -3.52 -4.86 -5.28
C TRP A 46 -2.73 -3.63 -4.84
N VAL A 47 -1.63 -3.34 -5.54
CA VAL A 47 -0.75 -2.20 -5.27
C VAL A 47 -0.53 -1.43 -6.56
N ILE A 48 -0.70 -0.10 -6.48
CA ILE A 48 -0.28 0.86 -7.49
C ILE A 48 0.88 1.64 -6.90
N ASP A 49 2.08 1.50 -7.48
CA ASP A 49 3.27 2.20 -7.04
C ASP A 49 3.55 3.41 -7.95
N LEU A 50 3.79 4.56 -7.33
CA LEU A 50 4.05 5.82 -8.02
C LEU A 50 5.50 6.25 -7.82
N GLY A 51 6.11 6.77 -8.88
CA GLY A 51 7.47 7.27 -8.82
C GLY A 51 8.00 7.71 -10.18
N PRO A 52 9.29 7.48 -10.50
CA PRO A 52 10.32 6.81 -9.69
C PRO A 52 10.85 7.64 -8.50
N GLU A 53 10.61 8.95 -8.51
CA GLU A 53 10.96 9.87 -7.42
C GLU A 53 9.75 10.68 -6.95
N GLY A 54 9.94 11.58 -5.98
CA GLY A 54 8.95 12.60 -5.60
C GLY A 54 9.04 13.87 -6.45
N GLY A 55 8.00 14.71 -6.37
CA GLY A 55 7.96 16.03 -7.02
C GLY A 55 7.94 15.95 -8.55
N SER A 56 8.69 16.84 -9.21
CA SER A 56 8.70 16.95 -10.69
C SER A 56 9.31 15.74 -11.41
N ARG A 57 10.01 14.87 -10.69
CA ARG A 57 10.60 13.63 -11.23
C ARG A 57 9.74 12.39 -10.94
N GLY A 58 8.57 12.58 -10.35
CA GLY A 58 7.60 11.54 -10.02
C GLY A 58 6.35 11.55 -10.88
N GLY A 59 5.26 11.04 -10.30
CA GLY A 59 3.92 11.12 -10.87
C GLY A 59 3.60 10.09 -11.95
N GLN A 60 4.45 9.08 -12.13
CA GLN A 60 4.20 7.98 -13.07
C GLN A 60 3.79 6.72 -12.32
N VAL A 61 2.86 5.95 -12.90
CA VAL A 61 2.60 4.57 -12.47
C VAL A 61 3.78 3.71 -12.92
N ILE A 62 4.61 3.33 -11.96
CA ILE A 62 5.81 2.51 -12.22
C ILE A 62 5.57 1.03 -11.94
N PHE A 63 4.49 0.69 -11.25
CA PHE A 63 4.03 -0.68 -11.08
C PHE A 63 2.53 -0.70 -10.76
N GLU A 64 1.85 -1.73 -11.26
CA GLU A 64 0.48 -2.07 -10.89
C GLU A 64 0.36 -3.60 -10.87
N GLY A 65 -0.14 -4.17 -9.77
CA GLY A 65 -0.26 -5.61 -9.61
C GLY A 65 -0.37 -6.05 -8.16
N THR A 66 -0.22 -7.36 -7.91
CA THR A 66 -0.23 -7.91 -6.55
C THR A 66 1.07 -7.57 -5.79
N PRO A 67 1.07 -7.57 -4.44
CA PRO A 67 2.30 -7.39 -3.66
C PRO A 67 3.41 -8.40 -4.00
N LEU A 68 3.04 -9.61 -4.42
CA LEU A 68 4.00 -10.64 -4.83
C LEU A 68 4.68 -10.29 -6.16
N GLU A 69 3.95 -9.71 -7.10
CA GLU A 69 4.49 -9.22 -8.37
C GLU A 69 5.35 -7.96 -8.16
N LEU A 70 4.99 -7.10 -7.20
CA LEU A 70 5.75 -5.90 -6.85
C LEU A 70 7.19 -6.22 -6.47
N LYS A 71 7.44 -7.34 -5.76
CA LYS A 71 8.80 -7.79 -5.39
C LYS A 71 9.72 -7.96 -6.61
N LYS A 72 9.17 -8.16 -7.81
CA LYS A 72 9.93 -8.33 -9.06
C LYS A 72 10.11 -7.02 -9.84
N ALA A 73 9.45 -5.95 -9.43
CA ALA A 73 9.45 -4.66 -10.12
C ALA A 73 10.74 -3.86 -9.84
N LYS A 74 11.78 -4.08 -10.64
CA LYS A 74 13.12 -3.45 -10.44
C LYS A 74 13.12 -1.92 -10.42
N GLN A 75 12.15 -1.29 -11.07
CA GLN A 75 12.00 0.16 -11.15
C GLN A 75 11.30 0.78 -9.92
N SER A 76 10.67 -0.05 -9.08
CA SER A 76 10.01 0.37 -7.86
C SER A 76 11.01 0.46 -6.70
N ILE A 77 11.05 1.60 -6.02
CA ILE A 77 11.78 1.73 -4.75
C ILE A 77 11.10 0.88 -3.67
N THR A 78 9.77 0.89 -3.64
CA THR A 78 8.90 0.14 -2.73
C THR A 78 9.21 -1.37 -2.77
N SER A 79 9.52 -1.93 -3.95
CA SER A 79 9.90 -3.34 -4.11
C SER A 79 11.08 -3.80 -3.24
N LYS A 80 11.99 -2.89 -2.88
CA LYS A 80 13.17 -3.20 -2.05
C LYS A 80 12.82 -3.44 -0.58
N TYR A 81 11.64 -2.99 -0.16
CA TYR A 81 11.22 -2.98 1.24
C TYR A 81 10.08 -3.95 1.55
N ILE A 82 9.54 -4.64 0.53
CA ILE A 82 8.36 -5.50 0.64
C ILE A 82 8.67 -7.00 0.71
#